data_AF-A0A1Q9F0K1-F1
#
_entry.id   AF-A0A1Q9F0K1-F1
#
_cell.length_a   1.000
_cell.length_b   1.000
_cell.length_c   1.000
_cell.angle_alpha   90.00
_cell.angle_beta   90.00
_cell.angle_gamma   90.00
#
_symmetry.space_group_name_H-M   'P 1'
#
loop_
_entity.id
_entity.type
_entity.pdbx_description
1 polymer ?
#
loop_
_entity_poly.entity_id
_entity_poly.type
_entity_poly.pdbx_seq_one_letter_code
_entity_poly.pdbx_strand_id
1 'polypeptide(L)'
;MRPSSTKLKSVVERLNPLPSTAFDFDSLYSNVSRGRYDSLPNTLAADLGPNIKFKMQLVGQQAEDGQWTFIKHYIFDAKMSAKLLQERLDGELFIIDYGKNFRAGLKGFQYLLEHVGQWSVMWFQVSVKDTKTKIKHKSDLDAGFSFIRTQGPRSNMQNRQTEWTEIEIHREGSPIYGWSAGLVKESLRGYANSNVFADRTSNFYVTLHDLSAWFLHDVIIPLLPTLKSKTVVFMGLAEKGKTPAAQALALAMSEYWLLVDNMAWDQRPAFRLCASLDQLRGEPGVKHVPDILDDPDCSQIPISKLKAFLDSTLEETFTVASATSLVRRMNRQKRTLCLARPDKMALLKRSHWVVNLRRKSIIANMQAGIKDPPADWLEKRQWSHDLVTMVLEKGMEPERTTVCKTNLPFSGGRKRIETKPDLPFSGRVVVDIGPDDLASQLPQEPSESSGAHADVMPALSAGVVAPVPEVPDTAPWTPVPVKTEPGIFSSLPRGSSDIIIPEVGHADDEE
;
A
#
# COMPACT_ATOMS: atom_id res chain seq x y z
N MET A 1 -41.90 -37.01 -19.72
CA MET A 1 -40.71 -36.18 -19.48
C MET A 1 -40.90 -34.84 -20.17
N ARG A 2 -40.71 -33.70 -19.48
CA ARG A 2 -40.83 -32.36 -20.09
C ARG A 2 -39.63 -32.14 -21.03
N PRO A 3 -39.81 -31.70 -22.28
CA PRO A 3 -38.69 -31.41 -23.16
C PRO A 3 -38.00 -30.13 -22.66
N SER A 4 -36.81 -30.26 -22.07
CA SER A 4 -36.00 -29.09 -21.75
C SER A 4 -35.59 -28.42 -23.07
N SER A 5 -36.02 -27.19 -23.30
CA SER A 5 -35.67 -26.42 -24.50
C SER A 5 -34.24 -25.87 -24.37
N THR A 6 -33.25 -26.75 -24.34
CA THR A 6 -31.84 -26.35 -24.25
C THR A 6 -31.48 -25.54 -25.49
N LYS A 7 -31.16 -24.26 -25.28
CA LYS A 7 -30.77 -23.33 -26.34
C LYS A 7 -29.26 -23.11 -26.32
N LEU A 8 -28.58 -23.49 -27.40
CA LEU A 8 -27.13 -23.52 -27.52
C LEU A 8 -26.62 -22.35 -28.35
N LYS A 9 -25.54 -21.71 -27.89
CA LYS A 9 -24.84 -20.64 -28.62
C LYS A 9 -23.73 -21.19 -29.53
N SER A 10 -23.22 -22.37 -29.21
CA SER A 10 -22.24 -23.13 -29.98
C SER A 10 -22.46 -24.62 -29.77
N VAL A 11 -22.07 -25.43 -30.74
CA VAL A 11 -22.08 -26.90 -30.65
C VAL A 11 -20.88 -27.45 -31.42
N VAL A 12 -20.38 -28.60 -30.98
CA VAL A 12 -19.36 -29.35 -31.70
C VAL A 12 -19.99 -30.61 -32.27
N GLU A 13 -19.82 -30.85 -33.56
CA GLU A 13 -20.25 -32.06 -34.24
C GLU A 13 -19.01 -32.88 -34.60
N ARG A 14 -18.99 -34.14 -34.17
CA ARG A 14 -17.99 -35.13 -34.59
C ARG A 14 -18.60 -36.02 -35.65
N LEU A 15 -17.99 -36.05 -36.83
CA LEU A 15 -18.43 -36.91 -37.92
C LEU A 15 -17.81 -38.31 -37.82
N ASN A 16 -18.49 -39.27 -38.43
CA ASN A 16 -17.92 -40.59 -38.67
C ASN A 16 -16.66 -40.48 -39.56
N PRO A 17 -15.68 -41.37 -39.39
CA PRO A 17 -14.48 -41.40 -40.23
C PRO A 17 -14.81 -41.48 -41.72
N LEU A 18 -14.11 -40.67 -42.52
CA LEU A 18 -14.25 -40.61 -43.98
C LEU A 18 -12.94 -41.06 -44.65
N PRO A 19 -12.98 -41.80 -45.78
CA PRO A 19 -11.78 -42.12 -46.53
C PRO A 19 -11.21 -40.86 -47.19
N SER A 20 -9.89 -40.81 -47.40
CA SER A 20 -9.20 -39.68 -48.04
C SER A 20 -9.69 -39.37 -49.47
N THR A 21 -10.34 -40.34 -50.14
CA THR A 21 -10.91 -40.17 -51.48
C THR A 21 -12.29 -39.48 -51.49
N ALA A 22 -12.92 -39.29 -50.33
CA ALA A 22 -14.27 -38.72 -50.25
C ALA A 22 -14.31 -37.18 -50.36
N PHE A 23 -13.17 -36.51 -50.33
CA PHE A 23 -13.07 -35.06 -50.30
C PHE A 23 -11.73 -34.59 -50.86
N ASP A 24 -11.64 -33.30 -51.17
CA ASP A 24 -10.43 -32.62 -51.61
C ASP A 24 -10.12 -31.44 -50.66
N PHE A 25 -8.90 -31.38 -50.13
CA PHE A 25 -8.54 -30.41 -49.10
C PHE A 25 -8.57 -28.96 -49.58
N ASP A 26 -8.18 -28.70 -50.83
CA ASP A 26 -8.18 -27.35 -51.40
C ASP A 26 -9.60 -26.84 -51.61
N SER A 27 -10.50 -27.71 -52.09
CA SER A 27 -11.93 -27.45 -52.19
C SER A 27 -12.57 -27.18 -50.83
N LEU A 28 -12.26 -28.00 -49.81
CA LEU A 28 -12.74 -27.79 -48.44
C LEU A 28 -12.28 -26.44 -47.89
N TYR A 29 -10.99 -26.11 -48.03
CA TYR A 29 -10.43 -24.83 -47.58
C TYR A 29 -11.12 -23.63 -48.27
N SER A 30 -11.26 -23.68 -49.59
CA SER A 30 -11.90 -22.63 -50.39
C SER A 30 -13.37 -22.41 -49.98
N ASN A 31 -14.13 -23.48 -49.75
CA ASN A 31 -15.53 -23.38 -49.37
C ASN A 31 -15.72 -22.87 -47.94
N VAL A 32 -14.95 -23.39 -46.96
CA VAL A 32 -15.05 -22.96 -45.56
C VAL A 32 -14.61 -21.50 -45.38
N SER A 33 -13.50 -21.09 -46.00
CA SER A 33 -12.99 -19.71 -45.91
C SER A 33 -13.94 -18.67 -46.53
N ARG A 34 -14.74 -19.07 -47.51
CA ARG A 34 -15.76 -18.22 -48.15
C ARG A 34 -17.16 -18.35 -47.52
N GLY A 35 -17.31 -19.15 -46.47
CA GLY A 35 -18.58 -19.38 -45.78
C GLY A 35 -19.62 -20.15 -46.61
N ARG A 36 -19.18 -20.92 -47.61
CA ARG A 36 -20.03 -21.76 -48.47
C ARG A 36 -20.15 -23.17 -47.88
N TYR A 37 -20.78 -23.28 -46.72
CA TYR A 37 -20.84 -24.53 -45.94
C TYR A 37 -21.80 -25.58 -46.54
N ASP A 38 -22.79 -25.12 -47.29
CA ASP A 38 -23.73 -25.92 -48.07
C ASP A 38 -23.06 -26.64 -49.25
N SER A 39 -21.97 -26.07 -49.76
CA SER A 39 -21.22 -26.56 -50.92
C SER A 39 -20.12 -27.57 -50.54
N LEU A 40 -20.03 -27.98 -49.28
CA LEU A 40 -19.07 -28.99 -48.83
C LEU A 40 -19.55 -30.41 -49.24
N PRO A 41 -18.63 -31.35 -49.50
CA PRO A 41 -18.99 -32.67 -49.98
C PRO A 41 -19.61 -33.55 -48.88
N ASN A 42 -20.56 -34.40 -49.25
CA ASN A 42 -21.12 -35.46 -48.39
C ASN A 42 -21.62 -34.92 -47.04
N THR A 43 -21.39 -35.68 -45.96
CA THR A 43 -21.73 -35.31 -44.58
C THR A 43 -20.93 -34.12 -44.05
N LEU A 44 -19.99 -33.54 -44.82
CA LEU A 44 -19.32 -32.29 -44.47
C LEU A 44 -20.18 -31.06 -44.78
N ALA A 45 -21.17 -31.18 -45.66
CA ALA A 45 -22.18 -30.15 -45.88
C ALA A 45 -22.86 -29.75 -44.57
N ALA A 46 -23.17 -28.47 -44.42
CA ALA A 46 -23.96 -27.97 -43.30
C ALA A 46 -25.11 -27.12 -43.84
N ASP A 47 -26.27 -27.74 -44.06
CA ASP A 47 -27.52 -27.07 -44.43
C ASP A 47 -28.48 -26.98 -43.23
N LEU A 48 -28.36 -25.88 -42.50
CA LEU A 48 -29.29 -25.54 -41.42
C LEU A 48 -30.48 -24.70 -41.91
N GLY A 49 -30.59 -24.42 -43.21
CA GLY A 49 -31.63 -23.60 -43.80
C GLY A 49 -31.31 -22.09 -43.84
N PRO A 50 -32.04 -21.33 -44.67
CA PRO A 50 -31.65 -19.97 -45.11
C PRO A 50 -31.69 -18.90 -44.01
N ASN A 51 -32.39 -19.15 -42.90
CA ASN A 51 -32.57 -18.18 -41.82
C ASN A 51 -31.59 -18.35 -40.65
N ILE A 52 -30.72 -19.37 -40.68
CA ILE A 52 -29.81 -19.66 -39.58
C ILE A 52 -28.42 -19.17 -39.95
N LYS A 53 -28.01 -18.07 -39.31
CA LYS A 53 -26.67 -17.49 -39.46
C LYS A 53 -25.70 -18.10 -38.45
N PHE A 54 -24.59 -18.63 -38.96
CA PHE A 54 -23.54 -19.23 -38.15
C PHE A 54 -22.19 -19.09 -38.82
N LYS A 55 -21.14 -19.28 -38.01
CA LYS A 55 -19.77 -19.51 -38.46
C LYS A 55 -19.40 -20.94 -38.10
N MET A 56 -18.64 -21.59 -38.96
CA MET A 56 -18.15 -22.94 -38.75
C MET A 56 -16.63 -22.97 -38.86
N GLN A 57 -16.02 -23.78 -37.99
CA GLN A 57 -14.61 -24.14 -38.06
C GLN A 57 -14.53 -25.65 -38.30
N LEU A 58 -13.58 -26.08 -39.12
CA LEU A 58 -13.41 -27.47 -39.49
C LEU A 58 -12.01 -27.93 -39.10
N VAL A 59 -11.92 -29.02 -38.34
CA VAL A 59 -10.66 -29.62 -37.93
C VAL A 59 -10.69 -31.10 -38.31
N GLY A 60 -9.64 -31.56 -38.99
CA GLY A 60 -9.47 -32.94 -39.42
C GLY A 60 -8.25 -33.58 -38.77
N GLN A 61 -8.40 -34.84 -38.39
CA GLN A 61 -7.29 -35.67 -37.92
C GLN A 61 -7.29 -36.99 -38.70
N GLN A 62 -6.14 -37.36 -39.24
CA GLN A 62 -5.96 -38.65 -39.87
C GLN A 62 -5.67 -39.71 -38.80
N ALA A 63 -6.44 -40.79 -38.85
CA ALA A 63 -6.18 -42.00 -38.09
C ALA A 63 -5.11 -42.86 -38.79
N GLU A 64 -4.52 -43.81 -38.05
CA GLU A 64 -3.46 -44.67 -38.56
C GLU A 64 -3.89 -45.55 -39.74
N ASP A 65 -5.19 -45.85 -39.84
CA ASP A 65 -5.81 -46.59 -40.95
C ASP A 65 -6.03 -45.74 -42.22
N GLY A 66 -5.60 -44.48 -42.21
CA GLY A 66 -5.73 -43.54 -43.32
C GLY A 66 -7.09 -42.86 -43.42
N GLN A 67 -8.04 -43.18 -42.52
CA GLN A 67 -9.33 -42.50 -42.46
C GLN A 67 -9.22 -41.16 -41.74
N TRP A 68 -10.13 -40.24 -42.04
CA TRP A 68 -10.16 -38.90 -41.50
C TRP A 68 -11.37 -38.72 -40.60
N THR A 69 -11.12 -38.35 -39.35
CA THR A 69 -12.16 -37.89 -38.44
C THR A 69 -12.24 -36.37 -38.49
N PHE A 70 -13.43 -35.84 -38.73
CA PHE A 70 -13.67 -34.41 -38.77
C PHE A 70 -14.50 -33.94 -37.59
N ILE A 71 -14.11 -32.77 -37.09
CA ILE A 71 -14.84 -32.02 -36.07
C ILE A 71 -15.28 -30.70 -36.69
N LYS A 72 -16.59 -30.42 -36.64
CA LYS A 72 -17.17 -29.13 -36.99
C LYS A 72 -17.55 -28.39 -35.72
N HIS A 73 -17.01 -27.19 -35.54
CA HIS A 73 -17.38 -26.31 -34.44
C HIS A 73 -18.26 -25.18 -34.97
N TYR A 74 -19.54 -25.20 -34.58
CA TYR A 74 -20.52 -24.20 -34.98
C TYR A 74 -20.67 -23.12 -33.91
N ILE A 75 -20.68 -21.87 -34.36
CA ILE A 75 -20.95 -20.70 -33.52
C ILE A 75 -22.10 -19.93 -34.17
N PHE A 76 -23.24 -19.89 -33.48
CA PHE A 76 -24.46 -19.30 -34.00
C PHE A 76 -24.60 -17.84 -33.60
N ASP A 77 -25.20 -17.01 -34.47
CA ASP A 77 -25.52 -15.62 -34.14
C ASP A 77 -26.65 -15.52 -33.10
N ALA A 78 -27.64 -16.42 -33.18
CA ALA A 78 -28.72 -16.59 -32.21
C ALA A 78 -28.61 -17.95 -31.50
N LYS A 79 -29.15 -18.09 -30.28
CA LYS A 79 -29.16 -19.39 -29.61
C LYS A 79 -30.13 -20.35 -30.32
N MET A 80 -29.67 -21.56 -30.63
CA MET A 80 -30.39 -22.58 -31.39
C MET A 80 -30.94 -23.68 -30.49
N SER A 81 -32.10 -24.25 -30.84
CA SER A 81 -32.66 -25.40 -30.12
C SER A 81 -31.80 -26.65 -30.33
N ALA A 82 -31.39 -27.32 -29.25
CA ALA A 82 -30.62 -28.57 -29.33
C ALA A 82 -31.35 -29.65 -30.13
N LYS A 83 -32.69 -29.74 -30.01
CA LYS A 83 -33.50 -30.69 -30.78
C LYS A 83 -33.42 -30.44 -32.29
N LEU A 84 -33.46 -29.18 -32.71
CA LEU A 84 -33.35 -28.82 -34.12
C LEU A 84 -31.98 -29.18 -34.68
N LEU A 85 -30.92 -28.98 -33.88
CA LEU A 85 -29.56 -29.35 -34.29
C LEU A 85 -29.40 -30.87 -34.42
N GLN A 86 -29.97 -31.65 -33.50
CA GLN A 86 -29.98 -33.11 -33.58
C GLN A 86 -30.74 -33.65 -34.79
N GLU A 87 -31.78 -32.95 -35.25
CA GLU A 87 -32.56 -33.33 -36.44
C GLU A 87 -31.87 -32.94 -37.76
N ARG A 88 -30.87 -32.05 -37.73
CA ARG A 88 -30.31 -31.41 -38.93
C ARG A 88 -28.82 -31.66 -39.16
N LEU A 89 -28.12 -32.20 -38.16
CA LEU A 89 -26.70 -32.51 -38.23
C LEU A 89 -26.53 -34.03 -38.25
N ASP A 90 -25.56 -34.50 -39.04
CA ASP A 90 -25.38 -35.92 -39.34
C ASP A 90 -24.49 -36.64 -38.31
N GLY A 91 -23.68 -35.88 -37.57
CA GLY A 91 -22.71 -36.38 -36.60
C GLY A 91 -23.17 -36.42 -35.14
N GLU A 92 -22.27 -36.87 -34.28
CA GLU A 92 -22.47 -36.87 -32.84
C GLU A 92 -22.23 -35.47 -32.27
N LEU A 93 -23.20 -34.96 -31.49
CA LEU A 93 -23.20 -33.59 -30.99
C LEU A 93 -22.69 -33.50 -29.54
N PHE A 94 -21.73 -32.61 -29.34
CA PHE A 94 -21.13 -32.30 -28.05
C PHE A 94 -21.35 -30.82 -27.69
N ILE A 95 -21.56 -30.57 -26.40
CA ILE A 95 -21.64 -29.22 -25.83
C ILE A 95 -20.38 -29.00 -25.00
N ILE A 96 -19.77 -27.84 -25.16
CA ILE A 96 -18.65 -27.42 -24.34
C ILE A 96 -19.18 -26.55 -23.20
N ASP A 97 -18.91 -26.95 -21.97
CA ASP A 97 -19.08 -26.07 -20.81
C ASP A 97 -17.87 -25.14 -20.70
N TYR A 98 -18.07 -23.88 -21.10
CA TYR A 98 -17.04 -22.84 -21.02
C TYR A 98 -16.93 -22.20 -19.62
N GLY A 99 -17.71 -22.67 -18.64
CA GLY A 99 -17.77 -22.11 -17.29
C GLY A 99 -18.29 -20.66 -17.25
N LYS A 100 -17.89 -19.92 -16.21
CA LYS A 100 -18.36 -18.55 -15.96
C LYS A 100 -17.95 -17.54 -17.04
N ASN A 101 -16.88 -17.83 -17.79
CA ASN A 101 -16.28 -16.90 -18.75
C ASN A 101 -16.36 -17.43 -20.18
N PHE A 102 -17.57 -17.46 -20.76
CA PHE A 102 -17.84 -17.93 -22.13
C PHE A 102 -16.81 -17.44 -23.18
N ARG A 103 -16.46 -16.14 -23.14
CA ARG A 103 -15.50 -15.56 -24.10
C ARG A 103 -14.06 -16.07 -23.93
N ALA A 104 -13.63 -16.31 -22.69
CA ALA A 104 -12.30 -16.86 -22.42
C ALA A 104 -12.25 -18.35 -22.75
N GLY A 105 -13.30 -19.10 -22.39
CA GLY A 105 -13.42 -20.52 -22.74
C GLY A 105 -13.45 -20.74 -24.24
N LEU A 106 -14.19 -19.93 -25.01
CA LEU A 106 -14.22 -20.01 -26.47
C LEU A 106 -12.83 -19.77 -27.08
N LYS A 107 -12.07 -18.80 -26.56
CA LYS A 107 -10.68 -18.56 -27.00
C LYS A 107 -9.75 -19.71 -26.62
N GLY A 108 -9.92 -20.30 -25.44
CA GLY A 108 -9.14 -21.46 -25.00
C GLY A 108 -9.41 -22.69 -25.86
N PHE A 109 -10.67 -22.96 -26.19
CA PHE A 109 -11.04 -24.06 -27.08
C PHE A 109 -10.51 -23.82 -28.50
N GLN A 110 -10.59 -22.59 -28.99
CA GLN A 110 -9.99 -22.22 -30.26
C GLN A 110 -8.50 -22.51 -30.30
N TYR A 111 -7.77 -22.05 -29.28
CA TYR A 111 -6.34 -22.29 -29.16
C TYR A 111 -6.04 -23.80 -29.14
N LEU A 112 -6.85 -24.60 -28.46
CA LEU A 112 -6.72 -26.05 -28.46
C LEU A 112 -6.94 -26.66 -29.86
N LEU A 113 -7.98 -26.24 -30.59
CA LEU A 113 -8.24 -26.73 -31.94
C LEU A 113 -7.09 -26.43 -32.91
N GLU A 114 -6.45 -25.26 -32.77
CA GLU A 114 -5.27 -24.89 -33.56
C GLU A 114 -4.05 -25.80 -33.31
N HIS A 115 -4.00 -26.51 -32.17
CA HIS A 115 -2.84 -27.32 -31.75
C HIS A 115 -3.11 -28.83 -31.70
N VAL A 116 -4.36 -29.28 -31.85
CA VAL A 116 -4.75 -30.71 -31.75
C VAL A 116 -4.97 -31.36 -33.11
N GLY A 117 -5.32 -30.59 -34.15
CA GLY A 117 -5.56 -31.13 -35.50
C GLY A 117 -4.29 -31.27 -36.34
N GLN A 118 -4.21 -32.32 -37.16
CA GLN A 118 -3.20 -32.42 -38.22
C GLN A 118 -3.56 -31.51 -39.41
N TRP A 119 -4.85 -31.27 -39.63
CA TRP A 119 -5.36 -30.33 -40.61
C TRP A 119 -6.48 -29.48 -40.00
N SER A 120 -6.49 -28.18 -40.25
CA SER A 120 -7.54 -27.31 -39.74
C SER A 120 -7.82 -26.12 -40.66
N VAL A 121 -9.08 -25.73 -40.75
CA VAL A 121 -9.55 -24.51 -41.40
C VAL A 121 -10.39 -23.74 -40.39
N MET A 122 -9.77 -22.67 -39.88
CA MET A 122 -10.33 -21.89 -38.78
C MET A 122 -10.83 -20.55 -39.29
N TRP A 123 -12.06 -20.20 -38.92
CA TRP A 123 -12.65 -18.89 -39.27
C TRP A 123 -11.94 -17.71 -38.57
N PHE A 124 -11.32 -17.95 -37.43
CA PHE A 124 -10.58 -16.97 -36.64
C PHE A 124 -9.31 -17.63 -36.11
N GLN A 125 -8.25 -16.84 -35.92
CA GLN A 125 -6.99 -17.28 -35.33
C GLN A 125 -6.77 -16.57 -34.00
N VAL A 126 -6.22 -17.27 -33.01
CA VAL A 126 -5.81 -16.65 -31.74
C VAL A 126 -4.46 -15.98 -31.92
N SER A 127 -4.42 -14.65 -31.85
CA SER A 127 -3.16 -13.91 -31.72
C SER A 127 -2.88 -13.59 -30.25
N VAL A 128 -1.63 -13.82 -29.83
CA VAL A 128 -1.14 -13.32 -28.55
C VAL A 128 -1.02 -11.81 -28.67
N LYS A 129 -1.71 -11.08 -27.80
CA LYS A 129 -1.59 -9.63 -27.76
C LYS A 129 -0.27 -9.29 -27.08
N ASP A 130 0.68 -8.73 -27.81
CA ASP A 130 1.93 -8.26 -27.20
C ASP A 130 1.59 -7.29 -26.06
N THR A 131 1.97 -7.68 -24.85
CA THR A 131 1.85 -6.84 -23.68
C THR A 131 2.82 -5.68 -23.87
N LYS A 132 2.36 -4.58 -24.45
CA LYS A 132 3.09 -3.30 -24.45
C LYS A 132 3.08 -2.73 -23.03
N THR A 133 3.71 -3.43 -22.09
CA THR A 133 4.17 -2.81 -20.84
C THR A 133 5.35 -1.94 -21.24
N LYS A 134 5.07 -0.70 -21.63
CA LYS A 134 6.08 0.36 -21.57
C LYS A 134 6.58 0.36 -20.12
N ILE A 135 7.80 -0.10 -19.89
CA ILE A 135 8.46 0.05 -18.60
C ILE A 135 8.55 1.56 -18.38
N LYS A 136 7.80 2.06 -17.40
CA LYS A 136 7.84 3.47 -17.03
C LYS A 136 9.10 3.69 -16.21
N HIS A 137 9.95 4.63 -16.60
CA HIS A 137 11.12 4.98 -15.80
C HIS A 137 10.68 5.56 -14.45
N LYS A 138 11.47 5.31 -13.40
CA LYS A 138 11.16 5.76 -12.03
C LYS A 138 10.96 7.28 -11.96
N SER A 139 11.78 8.05 -12.66
CA SER A 139 11.65 9.52 -12.77
C SER A 139 10.28 9.95 -13.28
N ASP A 140 9.76 9.27 -14.30
CA ASP A 140 8.49 9.60 -14.93
C ASP A 140 7.31 9.23 -14.03
N LEU A 141 7.46 8.15 -13.25
CA LEU A 141 6.50 7.78 -12.23
C LEU A 141 6.47 8.81 -11.10
N ASP A 142 7.63 9.23 -10.60
CA ASP A 142 7.76 10.21 -9.53
C ASP A 142 7.17 11.57 -9.96
N ALA A 143 7.48 12.02 -11.18
CA ALA A 143 6.90 13.22 -11.77
C ALA A 143 5.36 13.10 -11.91
N GLY A 144 4.86 11.96 -12.37
CA GLY A 144 3.43 11.69 -12.48
C GLY A 144 2.69 11.72 -11.14
N PHE A 145 3.22 11.06 -10.11
CA PHE A 145 2.62 11.11 -8.77
C PHE A 145 2.74 12.49 -8.12
N SER A 146 3.85 13.21 -8.33
CA SER A 146 4.01 14.58 -7.84
C SER A 146 3.01 15.54 -8.50
N PHE A 147 2.76 15.36 -9.80
CA PHE A 147 1.73 16.09 -10.54
C PHE A 147 0.32 15.83 -9.98
N ILE A 148 -0.04 14.57 -9.74
CA ILE A 148 -1.34 14.23 -9.11
C ILE A 148 -1.45 14.87 -7.71
N ARG A 149 -0.38 14.85 -6.92
CA ARG A 149 -0.38 15.41 -5.55
C ARG A 149 -0.59 16.92 -5.52
N THR A 150 -0.02 17.63 -6.50
CA THR A 150 0.01 19.10 -6.56
C THR A 150 -1.17 19.69 -7.35
N GLN A 151 -1.49 19.12 -8.51
CA GLN A 151 -2.52 19.63 -9.41
C GLN A 151 -3.84 18.84 -9.38
N GLY A 152 -3.81 17.63 -8.81
CA GLY A 152 -4.99 16.77 -8.73
C GLY A 152 -6.09 17.34 -7.81
N PRO A 153 -7.36 17.33 -8.25
CA PRO A 153 -8.46 17.83 -7.43
C PRO A 153 -8.67 16.97 -6.18
N ARG A 154 -8.74 17.63 -5.01
CA ARG A 154 -8.86 16.95 -3.70
C ARG A 154 -10.24 16.39 -3.38
N SER A 155 -11.29 16.79 -4.11
CA SER A 155 -12.63 16.24 -3.93
C SER A 155 -13.20 15.78 -5.26
N ASN A 156 -13.98 14.70 -5.23
CA ASN A 156 -14.78 14.28 -6.39
C ASN A 156 -16.16 14.96 -6.43
N MET A 157 -16.33 16.12 -5.77
CA MET A 157 -17.57 16.87 -5.90
C MET A 157 -17.76 17.26 -7.36
N GLN A 158 -19.00 17.12 -7.86
CA GLN A 158 -19.34 17.39 -9.26
C GLN A 158 -18.49 16.58 -10.27
N ASN A 159 -18.03 15.37 -9.89
CA ASN A 159 -17.20 14.51 -10.72
C ASN A 159 -15.85 15.10 -11.15
N ARG A 160 -15.35 16.14 -10.48
CA ARG A 160 -14.09 16.82 -10.84
C ARG A 160 -12.88 15.90 -10.93
N GLN A 161 -12.77 14.89 -10.05
CA GLN A 161 -11.66 13.91 -10.15
C GLN A 161 -11.78 13.04 -11.39
N THR A 162 -13.01 12.67 -11.76
CA THR A 162 -13.26 11.88 -12.96
C THR A 162 -12.94 12.68 -14.21
N GLU A 163 -13.44 13.92 -14.30
CA GLU A 163 -13.19 14.82 -15.42
C GLU A 163 -11.70 15.14 -15.58
N TRP A 164 -11.03 15.55 -14.49
CA TRP A 164 -9.60 15.85 -14.50
C TRP A 164 -8.77 14.65 -14.90
N THR A 165 -9.09 13.46 -14.38
CA THR A 165 -8.41 12.22 -14.76
C THR A 165 -8.55 11.97 -16.25
N GLU A 166 -9.76 12.08 -16.80
CA GLU A 166 -10.01 11.78 -18.21
C GLU A 166 -9.31 12.77 -19.15
N ILE A 167 -9.22 14.05 -18.75
CA ILE A 167 -8.50 15.07 -19.51
C ILE A 167 -6.99 14.81 -19.47
N GLU A 168 -6.42 14.66 -18.28
CA GLU A 168 -4.96 14.64 -18.12
C GLU A 168 -4.31 13.33 -18.60
N ILE A 169 -5.00 12.18 -18.54
CA ILE A 169 -4.47 10.93 -19.11
C ILE A 169 -4.44 10.94 -20.64
N HIS A 170 -5.23 11.81 -21.30
CA HIS A 170 -5.29 11.94 -22.76
C HIS A 170 -4.62 13.22 -23.28
N ARG A 171 -4.12 14.08 -22.39
CA ARG A 171 -3.44 15.32 -22.76
C ARG A 171 -1.98 15.07 -23.09
N GLU A 172 -1.59 15.31 -24.34
CA GLU A 172 -0.19 15.26 -24.76
C GLU A 172 0.64 16.29 -23.97
N GLY A 173 1.73 15.83 -23.36
CA GLY A 173 2.58 16.64 -22.47
C GLY A 173 2.23 16.58 -20.98
N SER A 174 1.13 15.92 -20.60
CA SER A 174 0.84 15.66 -19.18
C SER A 174 1.81 14.61 -18.62
N PRO A 175 2.36 14.77 -17.40
CA PRO A 175 3.21 13.75 -16.76
C PRO A 175 2.52 12.40 -16.58
N ILE A 176 1.18 12.37 -16.59
CA ILE A 176 0.36 11.16 -16.46
C ILE A 176 -0.29 10.73 -17.79
N TYR A 177 0.17 11.27 -18.93
CA TYR A 177 -0.32 10.89 -20.25
C TYR A 177 -0.16 9.37 -20.49
N GLY A 178 -1.24 8.71 -20.92
CA GLY A 178 -1.29 7.27 -21.14
C GLY A 178 -1.28 6.40 -19.88
N TRP A 179 -1.45 6.99 -18.68
CA TRP A 179 -1.68 6.22 -17.46
C TRP A 179 -3.09 5.64 -17.42
N SER A 180 -3.28 4.57 -16.65
CA SER A 180 -4.62 4.01 -16.48
C SER A 180 -5.46 4.91 -15.59
N ALA A 181 -6.71 5.16 -15.99
CA ALA A 181 -7.66 5.94 -15.18
C ALA A 181 -7.84 5.35 -13.77
N GLY A 182 -7.74 4.03 -13.63
CA GLY A 182 -7.82 3.34 -12.34
C GLY A 182 -6.69 3.74 -11.39
N LEU A 183 -5.45 3.80 -11.88
CA LEU A 183 -4.29 4.22 -11.08
C LEU A 183 -4.45 5.67 -10.60
N VAL A 184 -4.78 6.58 -11.53
CA VAL A 184 -4.90 8.02 -11.22
C VAL A 184 -6.04 8.28 -10.22
N LYS A 185 -7.21 7.63 -10.40
CA LYS A 185 -8.34 7.76 -9.47
C LYS A 185 -8.02 7.20 -8.08
N GLU A 186 -7.29 6.08 -8.00
CA GLU A 186 -6.84 5.53 -6.73
C GLU A 186 -5.92 6.50 -5.99
N SER A 187 -4.94 7.09 -6.70
CA SER A 187 -4.04 8.10 -6.14
C SER A 187 -4.79 9.35 -5.68
N LEU A 188 -5.70 9.89 -6.49
CA LEU A 188 -6.53 11.04 -6.12
C LEU A 188 -7.39 10.75 -4.88
N ARG A 189 -7.94 9.54 -4.76
CA ARG A 189 -8.69 9.11 -3.57
C ARG A 189 -7.78 9.01 -2.34
N GLY A 190 -6.57 8.48 -2.50
CA GLY A 190 -5.55 8.46 -1.45
C GLY A 190 -5.25 9.87 -0.93
N TYR A 191 -5.01 10.83 -1.83
CA TYR A 191 -4.74 12.23 -1.48
C TYR A 191 -5.96 13.01 -0.97
N ALA A 192 -7.17 12.62 -1.36
CA ALA A 192 -8.40 13.18 -0.81
C ALA A 192 -8.57 12.75 0.66
N ASN A 193 -8.26 11.49 0.95
CA ASN A 193 -8.38 10.90 2.27
C ASN A 193 -7.18 11.22 3.18
N SER A 194 -6.05 11.68 2.64
CA SER A 194 -4.85 11.97 3.45
C SER A 194 -5.11 13.06 4.52
N ASN A 195 -5.98 14.03 4.24
CA ASN A 195 -6.36 15.07 5.21
C ASN A 195 -7.21 14.55 6.38
N VAL A 196 -7.67 13.30 6.32
CA VAL A 196 -8.41 12.65 7.42
C VAL A 196 -7.44 12.03 8.43
N PHE A 197 -6.20 11.77 8.05
CA PHE A 197 -5.21 11.11 8.90
C PHE A 197 -4.26 12.11 9.56
N ALA A 198 -3.68 11.70 10.69
CA ALA A 198 -2.74 12.52 11.43
C ALA A 198 -1.33 12.38 10.85
N ASP A 199 -0.76 13.49 10.40
CA ASP A 199 0.61 13.55 9.89
C ASP A 199 1.66 13.46 11.01
N ARG A 200 2.85 12.99 10.64
CA ARG A 200 4.02 12.98 11.52
C ARG A 200 4.59 14.38 11.63
N THR A 201 4.67 14.89 12.85
CA THR A 201 5.29 16.18 13.16
C THR A 201 6.69 15.94 13.72
N SER A 202 7.72 16.37 12.99
CA SER A 202 9.13 16.37 13.42
C SER A 202 9.63 17.76 13.84
N ASN A 203 9.05 18.82 13.28
CA ASN A 203 9.54 20.20 13.45
C ASN A 203 8.87 20.85 14.65
N PHE A 204 9.33 20.51 15.85
CA PHE A 204 8.85 21.11 17.11
C PHE A 204 10.02 21.37 18.05
N TYR A 205 10.25 22.65 18.37
CA TYR A 205 11.49 23.11 19.02
C TYR A 205 11.39 23.32 20.53
N VAL A 206 10.25 22.98 21.16
CA VAL A 206 10.14 22.99 22.62
C VAL A 206 10.61 21.63 23.16
N THR A 207 11.54 21.67 24.11
CA THR A 207 12.21 20.49 24.66
C THR A 207 11.86 20.27 26.13
N LEU A 208 12.34 19.18 26.75
CA LEU A 208 12.17 18.97 28.19
C LEU A 208 12.92 20.02 29.01
N HIS A 209 13.97 20.61 28.46
CA HIS A 209 14.74 21.69 29.09
C HIS A 209 13.89 22.95 29.31
N ASP A 210 12.93 23.23 28.41
CA ASP A 210 12.07 24.42 28.46
C ASP A 210 10.90 24.29 29.45
N LEU A 211 10.71 23.10 30.04
CA LEU A 211 9.68 22.86 31.05
C LEU A 211 10.08 23.48 32.40
N SER A 212 9.09 24.03 33.10
CA SER A 212 9.31 24.59 34.45
C SER A 212 9.87 23.57 35.43
N ALA A 213 10.74 24.02 36.33
CA ALA A 213 11.46 23.21 37.31
C ALA A 213 10.55 22.25 38.08
N TRP A 214 9.41 22.73 38.59
CA TRP A 214 8.47 21.93 39.37
C TRP A 214 7.86 20.80 38.52
N PHE A 215 7.51 21.07 37.26
CA PHE A 215 6.90 20.07 36.40
C PHE A 215 7.93 19.03 35.95
N LEU A 216 9.14 19.47 35.63
CA LEU A 216 10.23 18.57 35.24
C LEU A 216 10.61 17.61 36.39
N HIS A 217 10.89 18.16 37.58
CA HIS A 217 11.41 17.39 38.72
C HIS A 217 10.34 16.63 39.49
N ASP A 218 9.18 17.24 39.72
CA ASP A 218 8.16 16.63 40.57
C ASP A 218 7.16 15.79 39.76
N VAL A 219 7.16 15.90 38.42
CA VAL A 219 6.22 15.17 37.55
C VAL A 219 6.94 14.34 36.49
N ILE A 220 7.73 14.95 35.60
CA ILE A 220 8.31 14.22 34.45
C ILE A 220 9.31 13.15 34.89
N ILE A 221 10.29 13.49 35.73
CA ILE A 221 11.35 12.56 36.15
C ILE A 221 10.78 11.29 36.82
N PRO A 222 9.86 11.37 37.80
CA PRO A 222 9.23 10.18 38.38
C PRO A 222 8.40 9.36 37.38
N LEU A 223 7.85 10.01 36.34
CA LEU A 223 7.05 9.33 35.32
C LEU A 223 7.92 8.55 34.34
N LEU A 224 9.08 9.08 33.94
CA LEU A 224 9.95 8.56 32.87
C LEU A 224 10.12 7.03 32.90
N PRO A 225 10.52 6.39 34.02
CA PRO A 225 10.72 4.94 34.09
C PRO A 225 9.50 4.11 33.66
N THR A 226 8.30 4.66 33.87
CA THR A 226 7.03 3.97 33.61
C THR A 226 6.44 4.27 32.23
N LEU A 227 7.00 5.22 31.47
CA LEU A 227 6.48 5.62 30.15
C LEU A 227 6.62 4.55 29.08
N LYS A 228 7.42 3.50 29.34
CA LYS A 228 7.53 2.32 28.47
C LYS A 228 6.26 1.46 28.49
N SER A 229 5.49 1.50 29.58
CA SER A 229 4.36 0.60 29.81
C SER A 229 3.05 1.31 30.17
N LYS A 230 3.08 2.62 30.43
CA LYS A 230 1.90 3.41 30.83
C LYS A 230 1.66 4.60 29.91
N THR A 231 0.38 4.86 29.65
CA THR A 231 -0.08 6.08 28.97
C THR A 231 -0.11 7.25 29.95
N VAL A 232 0.18 8.47 29.50
CA VAL A 232 0.09 9.69 30.32
C VAL A 232 -1.15 10.48 29.94
N VAL A 233 -1.90 10.92 30.95
CA VAL A 233 -3.08 11.78 30.80
C VAL A 233 -2.78 13.12 31.46
N PHE A 234 -2.65 14.17 30.67
CA PHE A 234 -2.55 15.55 31.17
C PHE A 234 -3.95 16.16 31.27
N MET A 235 -4.35 16.53 32.49
CA MET A 235 -5.62 17.18 32.75
C MET A 235 -5.42 18.60 33.30
N GLY A 236 -6.17 19.55 32.76
CA GLY A 236 -6.16 20.91 33.26
C GLY A 236 -6.75 21.90 32.26
N LEU A 237 -6.93 23.15 32.71
CA LEU A 237 -7.47 24.23 31.88
C LEU A 237 -6.63 24.43 30.59
N ALA A 238 -7.25 25.03 29.58
CA ALA A 238 -6.55 25.50 28.39
C ALA A 238 -5.42 26.47 28.77
N GLU A 239 -4.44 26.62 27.86
CA GLU A 239 -3.34 27.58 28.02
C GLU A 239 -2.45 27.35 29.25
N LYS A 240 -2.34 26.10 29.72
CA LYS A 240 -1.39 25.72 30.78
C LYS A 240 -0.14 25.00 30.28
N GLY A 241 -0.05 24.78 28.97
CA GLY A 241 1.09 24.12 28.32
C GLY A 241 0.99 22.60 28.26
N LYS A 242 -0.24 22.04 28.29
CA LYS A 242 -0.48 20.57 28.21
C LYS A 242 0.06 19.98 26.92
N THR A 243 -0.45 20.46 25.79
CA THR A 243 -0.08 19.97 24.46
C THR A 243 1.41 20.17 24.18
N PRO A 244 2.00 21.37 24.41
CA PRO A 244 3.44 21.55 24.19
C PRO A 244 4.31 20.66 25.09
N ALA A 245 3.93 20.43 26.35
CA ALA A 245 4.64 19.51 27.23
C ALA A 245 4.53 18.06 26.75
N ALA A 246 3.35 17.64 26.26
CA ALA A 246 3.15 16.33 25.66
C ALA A 246 4.01 16.13 24.41
N GLN A 247 4.09 17.15 23.54
CA GLN A 247 4.89 17.14 22.32
C GLN A 247 6.40 17.06 22.61
N ALA A 248 6.91 17.90 23.52
CA ALA A 248 8.31 17.86 23.95
C ALA A 248 8.69 16.48 24.51
N LEU A 249 7.80 15.93 25.33
CA LEU A 249 7.95 14.64 25.97
C LEU A 249 7.80 13.46 24.99
N ALA A 250 7.04 13.62 23.90
CA ALA A 250 6.92 12.66 22.82
C ALA A 250 8.19 12.63 21.98
N LEU A 251 8.69 13.79 21.54
CA LEU A 251 9.93 13.88 20.78
C LEU A 251 11.13 13.32 21.55
N ALA A 252 11.29 13.66 22.83
CA ALA A 252 12.41 13.13 23.62
C ALA A 252 12.40 11.58 23.71
N MET A 253 11.22 10.96 23.73
CA MET A 253 11.12 9.49 23.70
C MET A 253 11.29 8.89 22.31
N SER A 254 10.82 9.57 21.28
CA SER A 254 11.03 9.20 19.89
C SER A 254 12.53 9.15 19.59
N GLU A 255 13.25 10.21 19.97
CA GLU A 255 14.70 10.34 19.89
C GLU A 255 15.42 9.21 20.61
N TYR A 256 15.06 8.98 21.89
CA TYR A 256 15.64 7.92 22.70
C TYR A 256 15.56 6.55 22.02
N TRP A 257 14.38 6.19 21.49
CA TRP A 257 14.23 4.90 20.82
C TRP A 257 15.00 4.83 19.50
N LEU A 258 15.02 5.91 18.72
CA LEU A 258 15.79 5.93 17.47
C LEU A 258 17.29 5.77 17.71
N LEU A 259 17.84 6.40 18.75
CA LEU A 259 19.25 6.29 19.10
C LEU A 259 19.60 4.94 19.74
N VAL A 260 18.71 4.39 20.57
CA VAL A 260 18.90 3.04 21.16
C VAL A 260 18.86 1.95 20.08
N ASP A 261 17.99 2.09 19.09
CA ASP A 261 17.82 1.12 18.01
C ASP A 261 18.73 1.40 16.79
N ASN A 262 19.64 2.38 16.90
CA ASN A 262 20.58 2.79 15.86
C ASN A 262 19.95 3.18 14.50
N MET A 263 18.78 3.82 14.53
CA MET A 263 18.02 4.29 13.36
C MET A 263 18.03 5.82 13.20
N ALA A 264 18.86 6.52 13.97
CA ALA A 264 18.94 7.98 13.95
C ALA A 264 19.46 8.55 12.62
N TRP A 265 20.04 7.73 11.73
CA TRP A 265 20.47 8.13 10.39
C TRP A 265 19.38 7.95 9.32
N ASP A 266 18.41 7.05 9.57
CA ASP A 266 17.38 6.67 8.59
C ASP A 266 16.04 7.37 8.86
N GLN A 267 15.76 7.70 10.13
CA GLN A 267 14.47 8.19 10.55
C GLN A 267 14.59 9.41 11.44
N ARG A 268 13.68 10.36 11.23
CA ARG A 268 13.56 11.52 12.10
C ARG A 268 12.64 11.25 13.29
N PRO A 269 13.01 11.76 14.46
CA PRO A 269 12.13 11.83 15.61
C PRO A 269 10.86 12.60 15.28
N ALA A 270 9.71 12.02 15.59
CA ALA A 270 8.40 12.57 15.25
C ALA A 270 7.31 12.08 16.21
N PHE A 271 6.18 12.76 16.21
CA PHE A 271 4.95 12.34 16.87
C PHE A 271 3.73 12.60 15.99
N ARG A 272 2.60 11.96 16.29
CA ARG A 272 1.30 12.28 15.68
C ARG A 272 0.41 12.98 16.68
N LEU A 273 -0.17 14.10 16.27
CA LEU A 273 -1.15 14.86 17.06
C LEU A 273 -2.51 14.75 16.38
N CYS A 274 -3.54 14.38 17.13
CA CYS A 274 -4.89 14.23 16.59
C CYS A 274 -5.94 14.64 17.63
N ALA A 275 -7.11 15.06 17.17
CA ALA A 275 -8.29 15.31 18.01
C ALA A 275 -9.23 14.09 18.04
N SER A 276 -9.05 13.15 17.10
CA SER A 276 -9.86 11.93 17.01
C SER A 276 -8.99 10.69 16.78
N LEU A 277 -9.35 9.58 17.44
CA LEU A 277 -8.71 8.28 17.26
C LEU A 277 -8.80 7.76 15.82
N ASP A 278 -9.78 8.22 15.05
CA ASP A 278 -9.96 7.78 13.66
C ASP A 278 -8.89 8.35 12.73
N GLN A 279 -8.25 9.47 13.10
CA GLN A 279 -7.14 10.05 12.35
C GLN A 279 -5.85 9.21 12.45
N LEU A 280 -5.75 8.33 13.45
CA LEU A 280 -4.62 7.42 13.64
C LEU A 280 -4.71 6.15 12.77
N ARG A 281 -5.74 6.02 11.92
CA ARG A 281 -5.95 4.85 11.05
C ARG A 281 -5.03 4.81 9.83
N GLY A 282 -4.44 5.94 9.43
CA GLY A 282 -3.67 6.06 8.19
C GLY A 282 -2.36 5.26 8.20
N GLU A 283 -1.73 5.12 9.38
CA GLU A 283 -0.49 4.37 9.55
C GLU A 283 -0.51 3.55 10.84
N PRO A 284 0.07 2.33 10.84
CA PRO A 284 0.24 1.56 12.06
C PRO A 284 1.07 2.34 13.08
N GLY A 285 0.76 2.18 14.36
CA GLY A 285 1.56 2.75 15.44
C GLY A 285 2.95 2.13 15.50
N VAL A 286 3.97 2.96 15.71
CA VAL A 286 5.39 2.55 15.76
C VAL A 286 6.02 3.13 17.02
N LYS A 287 6.93 2.39 17.68
CA LYS A 287 7.59 2.83 18.93
C LYS A 287 8.28 4.20 18.80
N HIS A 288 8.81 4.52 17.62
CA HIS A 288 9.48 5.79 17.31
C HIS A 288 8.53 6.95 17.08
N VAL A 289 7.23 6.71 16.90
CA VAL A 289 6.25 7.77 16.61
C VAL A 289 5.15 7.72 17.67
N PRO A 290 5.32 8.43 18.79
CA PRO A 290 4.31 8.53 19.82
C PRO A 290 3.01 9.17 19.32
N ASP A 291 1.88 8.75 19.88
CA ASP A 291 0.56 9.27 19.53
C ASP A 291 0.03 10.18 20.66
N ILE A 292 -0.39 11.38 20.28
CA ILE A 292 -0.98 12.39 21.17
C ILE A 292 -2.43 12.61 20.73
N LEU A 293 -3.36 12.34 21.65
CA LEU A 293 -4.77 12.67 21.49
C LEU A 293 -5.06 13.96 22.28
N ASP A 294 -5.30 15.07 21.58
CA ASP A 294 -5.45 16.40 22.16
C ASP A 294 -6.90 16.87 22.14
N ASP A 295 -7.42 17.17 23.33
CA ASP A 295 -8.80 17.54 23.61
C ASP A 295 -9.86 16.75 22.79
N PRO A 296 -9.80 15.41 22.79
CA PRO A 296 -10.81 14.61 22.12
C PRO A 296 -12.18 14.76 22.79
N ASP A 297 -13.23 14.65 21.98
CA ASP A 297 -14.58 14.50 22.52
C ASP A 297 -14.78 13.09 23.08
N CYS A 298 -14.40 12.87 24.34
CA CYS A 298 -14.62 11.63 25.06
C CYS A 298 -16.11 11.29 25.23
N SER A 299 -17.03 12.21 24.92
CA SER A 299 -18.46 11.90 24.90
C SER A 299 -18.81 10.95 23.76
N GLN A 300 -18.17 11.13 22.60
CA GLN A 300 -18.41 10.42 21.34
C GLN A 300 -17.55 9.17 21.16
N ILE A 301 -16.43 9.06 21.87
CA ILE A 301 -15.52 7.92 21.74
C ILE A 301 -16.03 6.73 22.57
N PRO A 302 -16.26 5.55 21.95
CA PRO A 302 -16.60 4.33 22.67
C PRO A 302 -15.53 3.97 23.70
N ILE A 303 -15.95 3.57 24.91
CA ILE A 303 -15.05 3.22 26.03
C ILE A 303 -14.06 2.11 25.64
N SER A 304 -14.47 1.16 24.80
CA SER A 304 -13.59 0.10 24.29
C SER A 304 -12.42 0.66 23.47
N LYS A 305 -12.68 1.63 22.58
CA LYS A 305 -11.64 2.30 21.79
C LYS A 305 -10.69 3.11 22.68
N LEU A 306 -11.25 3.81 23.68
CA LEU A 306 -10.46 4.59 24.64
C LEU A 306 -9.58 3.70 25.52
N LYS A 307 -10.11 2.58 26.03
CA LYS A 307 -9.35 1.59 26.80
C LYS A 307 -8.21 1.00 25.98
N ALA A 308 -8.49 0.62 24.73
CA ALA A 308 -7.46 0.10 23.83
C ALA A 308 -6.39 1.15 23.47
N PHE A 309 -6.71 2.44 23.53
CA PHE A 309 -5.71 3.50 23.38
C PHE A 309 -4.84 3.62 24.62
N LEU A 310 -5.44 3.61 25.82
CA LEU A 310 -4.73 3.76 27.09
C LEU A 310 -3.91 2.53 27.50
N ASP A 311 -4.19 1.37 26.92
CA ASP A 311 -3.46 0.14 27.18
C ASP A 311 -2.18 0.04 26.34
N SER A 312 -1.06 0.42 26.95
CA SER A 312 0.29 0.35 26.39
C SER A 312 1.06 -0.93 26.76
N THR A 313 0.41 -1.88 27.44
CA THR A 313 1.07 -3.10 27.95
C THR A 313 1.04 -4.28 27.00
N LEU A 314 0.07 -4.31 26.07
CA LEU A 314 -0.09 -5.38 25.11
C LEU A 314 0.93 -5.26 23.97
N GLU A 315 1.45 -6.41 23.51
CA GLU A 315 2.37 -6.49 22.35
C GLU A 315 1.80 -5.75 21.15
N GLU A 316 0.52 -5.99 20.86
CA GLU A 316 -0.26 -5.27 19.88
C GLU A 316 -1.69 -5.07 20.36
N THR A 317 -2.24 -3.88 20.13
CA THR A 317 -3.65 -3.58 20.39
C THR A 317 -4.33 -3.16 19.11
N PHE A 318 -5.45 -3.80 18.78
CA PHE A 318 -6.26 -3.48 17.62
C PHE A 318 -7.56 -2.81 18.06
N THR A 319 -7.94 -1.72 17.40
CA THR A 319 -9.34 -1.26 17.43
C THR A 319 -9.95 -1.44 16.05
N VAL A 320 -10.89 -2.38 15.95
CA VAL A 320 -11.71 -2.60 14.75
C VAL A 320 -12.93 -1.70 14.83
N ALA A 321 -13.18 -0.92 13.78
CA ALA A 321 -14.41 -0.12 13.66
C ALA A 321 -15.26 -0.47 12.43
N SER A 322 -14.73 -1.27 11.50
CA SER A 322 -15.43 -1.89 10.36
C SER A 322 -14.42 -2.73 9.55
N ALA A 323 -14.89 -3.60 8.66
CA ALA A 323 -14.16 -4.68 7.98
C ALA A 323 -12.93 -4.30 7.11
N THR A 324 -12.50 -3.04 7.08
CA THR A 324 -11.48 -2.54 6.14
C THR A 324 -10.44 -1.58 6.74
N SER A 325 -10.49 -1.22 8.03
CA SER A 325 -9.48 -0.32 8.62
C SER A 325 -9.18 -0.64 10.08
N LEU A 326 -7.99 -1.17 10.35
CA LEU A 326 -7.46 -1.50 11.68
C LEU A 326 -6.51 -0.40 12.16
N VAL A 327 -6.77 0.19 13.34
CA VAL A 327 -5.69 0.90 14.06
C VAL A 327 -4.88 -0.15 14.80
N ARG A 328 -3.67 -0.41 14.32
CA ARG A 328 -2.68 -1.24 15.02
C ARG A 328 -1.87 -0.34 15.94
N ARG A 329 -1.77 -0.69 17.21
CA ARG A 329 -0.90 0.00 18.17
C ARG A 329 0.12 -0.98 18.70
N MET A 330 1.38 -0.55 18.82
CA MET A 330 2.48 -1.41 19.27
C MET A 330 2.81 -1.21 20.75
N ASN A 331 3.43 -2.22 21.34
CA ASN A 331 4.10 -2.14 22.64
C ASN A 331 5.21 -1.09 22.63
N ARG A 332 5.46 -0.47 23.79
CA ARG A 332 6.45 0.59 24.01
C ARG A 332 6.26 1.86 23.18
N GLN A 333 5.23 1.91 22.34
CA GLN A 333 4.78 3.15 21.73
C GLN A 333 4.15 4.03 22.80
N LYS A 334 4.78 5.18 23.03
CA LYS A 334 4.26 6.16 23.98
C LYS A 334 2.96 6.76 23.47
N ARG A 335 2.02 6.90 24.40
CA ARG A 335 0.72 7.51 24.14
C ARG A 335 0.47 8.59 25.16
N THR A 336 -0.15 9.68 24.73
CA THR A 336 -0.50 10.80 25.61
C THR A 336 -1.90 11.29 25.29
N LEU A 337 -2.65 11.60 26.34
CA LEU A 337 -4.00 12.14 26.27
C LEU A 337 -4.02 13.49 26.97
N CYS A 338 -4.40 14.55 26.27
CA CYS A 338 -4.59 15.88 26.85
C CYS A 338 -6.09 16.19 26.97
N LEU A 339 -6.55 16.55 28.16
CA LEU A 339 -7.96 16.84 28.43
C LEU A 339 -8.16 18.14 29.19
N ALA A 340 -9.13 18.93 28.74
CA ALA A 340 -9.65 20.08 29.46
C ALA A 340 -10.57 19.72 30.64
N ARG A 341 -11.37 18.64 30.53
CA ARG A 341 -12.40 18.25 31.53
C ARG A 341 -12.22 16.81 32.05
N PRO A 342 -12.50 16.54 33.33
CA PRO A 342 -12.28 15.23 33.95
C PRO A 342 -13.42 14.19 33.73
N ASP A 343 -14.49 14.54 33.00
CA ASP A 343 -15.83 13.98 33.20
C ASP A 343 -16.03 12.47 32.91
N LYS A 344 -15.03 11.74 32.38
CA LYS A 344 -15.13 10.28 32.11
C LYS A 344 -13.93 9.41 32.53
N MET A 345 -12.86 9.98 33.10
CA MET A 345 -11.62 9.23 33.35
C MET A 345 -11.64 8.42 34.66
N ALA A 346 -12.57 8.67 35.58
CA ALA A 346 -12.64 8.02 36.89
C ALA A 346 -12.85 6.47 36.83
N LEU A 347 -13.25 5.94 35.67
CA LEU A 347 -13.53 4.51 35.46
C LEU A 347 -12.33 3.69 34.96
N LEU A 348 -11.23 4.33 34.59
CA LEU A 348 -10.04 3.65 34.07
C LEU A 348 -8.99 3.72 35.18
N LYS A 349 -8.74 2.62 35.91
CA LYS A 349 -7.92 2.66 37.15
C LYS A 349 -6.58 1.93 37.11
N ARG A 350 -6.17 1.31 35.99
CA ARG A 350 -5.08 0.30 36.05
C ARG A 350 -3.87 0.49 35.12
N SER A 351 -3.84 1.43 34.17
CA SER A 351 -2.78 1.45 33.12
C SER A 351 -2.25 2.83 32.69
N HIS A 352 -2.59 3.92 33.40
CA HIS A 352 -2.16 5.26 33.01
C HIS A 352 -1.89 6.16 34.22
N TRP A 353 -1.12 7.22 33.98
CA TRP A 353 -0.87 8.28 34.93
C TRP A 353 -1.78 9.47 34.64
N VAL A 354 -2.40 10.01 35.69
CA VAL A 354 -3.24 11.21 35.58
C VAL A 354 -2.52 12.36 36.25
N VAL A 355 -2.09 13.34 35.45
CA VAL A 355 -1.42 14.55 35.93
C VAL A 355 -2.42 15.69 35.90
N ASN A 356 -2.85 16.16 37.08
CA ASN A 356 -3.73 17.31 37.21
C ASN A 356 -2.92 18.59 37.48
N LEU A 357 -3.01 19.55 36.55
CA LEU A 357 -2.13 20.71 36.53
C LEU A 357 -2.58 21.90 37.41
N ARG A 358 -3.62 21.75 38.23
CA ARG A 358 -4.08 22.72 39.27
C ARG A 358 -3.72 24.20 39.00
N ARG A 359 -4.18 24.73 37.85
CA ARG A 359 -4.02 26.14 37.40
C ARG A 359 -2.57 26.66 37.19
N LYS A 360 -1.52 25.87 37.46
CA LYS A 360 -0.11 26.28 37.29
C LYS A 360 0.33 26.16 35.83
N SER A 361 1.13 27.11 35.33
CA SER A 361 1.72 27.02 33.99
C SER A 361 2.91 26.05 34.01
N ILE A 362 2.98 25.19 32.99
CA ILE A 362 4.06 24.22 32.82
C ILE A 362 5.26 24.85 32.11
N ILE A 363 5.01 25.81 31.22
CA ILE A 363 6.02 26.50 30.43
C ILE A 363 6.01 27.97 30.86
N ALA A 364 7.21 28.52 31.10
CA ALA A 364 7.36 29.86 31.66
C ALA A 364 6.87 30.96 30.70
N ASN A 365 7.05 30.77 29.39
CA ASN A 365 6.52 31.63 28.33
C ASN A 365 5.86 30.75 27.27
N MET A 366 4.56 30.93 27.00
CA MET A 366 3.93 30.25 25.86
C MET A 366 4.55 30.77 24.58
N GLN A 367 5.45 29.98 23.99
CA GLN A 367 6.04 30.30 22.69
C GLN A 367 5.03 29.87 21.63
N ALA A 368 4.37 30.85 20.99
CA ALA A 368 3.64 30.62 19.76
C ALA A 368 4.61 30.01 18.73
N GLY A 369 4.14 29.01 18.00
CA GLY A 369 4.92 28.14 17.11
C GLY A 369 6.13 28.84 16.48
N ILE A 370 7.29 28.59 17.09
CA ILE A 370 8.57 29.01 16.56
C ILE A 370 8.75 28.20 15.27
N LYS A 371 8.74 28.90 14.12
CA LYS A 371 8.91 28.26 12.80
C LYS A 371 10.37 27.90 12.53
N ASP A 372 11.29 28.64 13.12
CA ASP A 372 12.74 28.51 12.90
C ASP A 372 13.45 28.06 14.18
N PRO A 373 14.35 27.06 14.13
CA PRO A 373 15.02 26.55 15.32
C PRO A 373 15.80 27.66 16.06
N PRO A 374 15.56 27.88 17.37
CA PRO A 374 16.39 28.76 18.19
C PRO A 374 17.85 28.30 18.20
N ALA A 375 18.85 29.18 18.26
CA ALA A 375 20.26 28.76 18.17
C ALA A 375 20.70 27.70 19.21
N ASP A 376 20.09 27.68 20.39
CA ASP A 376 20.38 26.75 21.49
C ASP A 376 19.54 25.47 21.47
N TRP A 377 18.70 25.27 20.45
CA TRP A 377 17.72 24.20 20.43
C TRP A 377 18.34 22.80 20.40
N LEU A 378 19.42 22.62 19.64
CA LEU A 378 20.06 21.32 19.45
C LEU A 378 20.74 20.88 20.76
N GLU A 379 21.37 21.82 21.47
CA GLU A 379 21.93 21.59 22.80
C GLU A 379 20.85 21.19 23.81
N LYS A 380 19.72 21.88 23.82
CA LYS A 380 18.56 21.54 24.67
C LYS A 380 17.94 20.19 24.33
N ARG A 381 17.96 19.81 23.05
CA ARG A 381 17.47 18.52 22.55
C ARG A 381 18.42 17.40 22.98
N GLN A 382 19.73 17.60 22.85
CA GLN A 382 20.76 16.70 23.38
C GLN A 382 20.59 16.53 24.89
N TRP A 383 20.44 17.63 25.65
CA TRP A 383 20.19 17.60 27.09
C TRP A 383 18.93 16.78 27.44
N SER A 384 17.85 16.95 26.66
CA SER A 384 16.60 16.20 26.87
C SER A 384 16.78 14.70 26.60
N HIS A 385 17.58 14.33 25.60
CA HIS A 385 17.95 12.94 25.35
C HIS A 385 18.79 12.37 26.50
N ASP A 386 19.84 13.08 26.92
CA ASP A 386 20.73 12.66 28.00
C ASP A 386 19.96 12.45 29.32
N LEU A 387 19.00 13.33 29.62
CA LEU A 387 18.09 13.17 30.75
C LEU A 387 17.30 11.86 30.66
N VAL A 388 16.67 11.61 29.51
CA VAL A 388 15.84 10.43 29.30
C VAL A 388 16.70 9.16 29.40
N THR A 389 17.88 9.14 28.77
CA THR A 389 18.81 8.01 28.86
C THR A 389 19.29 7.78 30.28
N MET A 390 19.67 8.84 31.00
CA MET A 390 20.13 8.74 32.38
C MET A 390 19.06 8.12 33.29
N VAL A 391 17.81 8.58 33.18
CA VAL A 391 16.71 8.07 34.01
C VAL A 391 16.28 6.65 33.58
N LEU A 392 16.24 6.36 32.27
CA LEU A 392 15.73 5.08 31.76
C LEU A 392 16.75 3.93 31.78
N GLU A 393 18.03 4.21 31.60
CA GLU A 393 19.09 3.19 31.51
C GLU A 393 19.91 3.12 32.80
N LYS A 394 20.28 4.27 33.36
CA LYS A 394 21.15 4.33 34.55
C LYS A 394 20.35 4.36 35.85
N GLY A 395 19.04 4.61 35.80
CA GLY A 395 18.17 4.70 36.98
C GLY A 395 18.57 5.84 37.93
N MET A 396 19.29 6.85 37.42
CA MET A 396 19.77 7.98 38.21
C MET A 396 18.81 9.16 38.10
N GLU A 397 18.63 9.88 39.19
CA GLU A 397 17.88 11.13 39.21
C GLU A 397 18.85 12.33 39.04
N PRO A 398 18.52 13.33 38.21
CA PRO A 398 19.34 14.53 38.07
C PRO A 398 19.28 15.40 39.32
N GLU A 399 20.29 16.23 39.51
CA GLU A 399 20.24 17.31 40.49
C GLU A 399 19.04 18.25 40.25
N ARG A 400 18.48 18.82 41.32
CA ARG A 400 17.30 19.69 41.19
C ARG A 400 17.66 20.99 40.46
N THR A 401 16.74 21.45 39.60
CA THR A 401 16.86 22.76 38.92
C THR A 401 16.99 23.89 39.94
N THR A 402 18.00 24.74 39.78
CA THR A 402 18.19 25.91 40.63
C THR A 402 17.27 27.04 40.18
N VAL A 403 16.56 27.68 41.12
CA VAL A 403 15.62 28.76 40.83
C VAL A 403 16.04 30.03 41.55
N CYS A 404 16.60 30.98 40.80
CA CYS A 404 17.02 32.28 41.32
C CYS A 404 15.96 33.35 41.02
N LYS A 405 15.74 34.27 41.97
CA LYS A 405 14.88 35.44 41.77
C LYS A 405 15.76 36.68 41.80
N THR A 406 15.92 37.34 40.66
CA THR A 406 16.74 38.55 40.53
C THR A 406 15.83 39.76 40.38
N ASN A 407 16.09 40.82 41.15
CA ASN A 407 15.38 42.09 40.98
C ASN A 407 15.89 42.77 39.71
N LEU A 408 14.99 43.23 38.84
CA LEU A 408 15.38 44.02 37.67
C LEU A 408 15.57 45.48 38.12
N PRO A 409 16.79 46.05 37.99
CA PRO A 409 17.13 47.34 38.59
C PRO A 409 16.36 48.54 38.01
N PHE A 410 15.65 48.39 36.87
CA PHE A 410 15.00 49.50 36.18
C PHE A 410 13.51 49.30 35.86
N SER A 411 12.92 48.12 36.13
CA SER A 411 11.52 47.83 35.76
C SER A 411 10.61 47.46 36.95
N GLY A 412 11.13 47.51 38.19
CA GLY A 412 10.37 47.15 39.39
C GLY A 412 9.91 45.68 39.46
N GLY A 413 10.25 44.87 38.45
CA GLY A 413 9.86 43.46 38.34
C GLY A 413 10.90 42.51 38.93
N ARG A 414 10.44 41.37 39.45
CA ARG A 414 11.31 40.24 39.80
C ARG A 414 11.41 39.29 38.60
N LYS A 415 12.61 39.07 38.08
CA LYS A 415 12.87 38.06 37.05
C LYS A 415 13.19 36.72 37.73
N ARG A 416 12.41 35.68 37.39
CA ARG A 416 12.71 34.30 37.79
C ARG A 416 13.62 33.67 36.74
N ILE A 417 14.77 33.19 37.16
CA ILE A 417 15.74 32.50 36.31
C ILE A 417 15.83 31.06 36.81
N GLU A 418 15.59 30.10 35.92
CA GLU A 418 15.74 28.67 36.21
C GLU A 418 16.99 28.16 35.50
N THR A 419 17.91 27.52 36.23
CA THR A 419 19.15 26.94 35.70
C THR A 419 19.07 25.43 35.86
N LYS A 420 19.06 24.70 34.74
CA LYS A 420 19.03 23.23 34.70
C LYS A 420 20.42 22.67 35.07
N PRO A 421 20.49 21.48 35.68
CA PRO A 421 21.76 20.84 35.99
C PRO A 421 22.46 20.36 34.71
N ASP A 422 23.78 20.25 34.78
CA ASP A 422 24.56 19.54 33.78
C ASP A 422 24.30 18.04 33.90
N LEU A 423 24.16 17.37 32.77
CA LEU A 423 23.85 15.94 32.72
C LEU A 423 25.05 15.17 32.17
N PRO A 424 25.28 13.94 32.65
CA PRO A 424 26.30 13.08 32.07
C PRO A 424 25.91 12.73 30.63
N PHE A 425 26.86 12.89 29.71
CA PHE A 425 26.66 12.52 28.32
C PHE A 425 26.19 11.06 28.20
N SER A 426 25.13 10.84 27.40
CA SER A 426 24.56 9.50 27.20
C SER A 426 25.45 8.56 26.39
N GLY A 427 26.45 9.09 25.68
CA GLY A 427 27.23 8.33 24.69
C GLY A 427 26.57 8.31 23.31
N ARG A 428 25.41 8.96 23.12
CA ARG A 428 24.70 9.05 21.83
C ARG A 428 24.45 10.51 21.48
N VAL A 429 24.71 10.85 20.22
CA VAL A 429 24.58 12.22 19.71
C VAL A 429 23.26 12.36 18.97
N VAL A 430 22.50 13.39 19.32
CA VAL A 430 21.31 13.81 18.57
C VAL A 430 21.75 14.44 17.27
N VAL A 431 21.25 13.91 16.16
CA VAL A 431 21.57 14.40 14.81
C VAL A 431 20.45 15.32 14.35
N ASP A 432 20.80 16.50 13.84
CA ASP A 432 19.87 17.30 13.06
C ASP A 432 19.94 16.82 11.60
N ILE A 433 18.95 16.05 11.18
CA ILE A 433 18.81 15.70 9.77
C ILE A 433 18.08 16.89 9.12
N GLY A 434 18.79 17.74 8.38
CA GLY A 434 18.18 18.86 7.66
C GLY A 434 17.22 18.34 6.58
N PRO A 435 16.16 19.07 6.16
CA PRO A 435 15.21 18.62 5.12
C PRO A 435 15.89 18.02 3.86
N ASP A 436 17.08 18.50 3.52
CA ASP A 436 17.88 18.05 2.39
C ASP A 436 18.62 16.70 2.62
N ASP A 437 18.90 16.32 3.88
CA ASP A 437 19.70 15.12 4.20
C ASP A 437 18.90 13.80 4.10
N LEU A 438 17.57 13.86 4.17
CA LEU A 438 16.73 12.69 3.83
C LEU A 438 16.42 12.64 2.32
N ALA A 439 16.48 13.81 1.65
CA ALA A 439 16.24 13.96 0.23
C ALA A 439 17.48 13.60 -0.61
N SER A 440 18.69 13.68 -0.04
CA SER A 440 19.95 13.30 -0.70
C SER A 440 20.13 11.79 -0.92
N GLN A 441 19.21 10.96 -0.40
CA GLN A 441 19.05 9.55 -0.80
C GLN A 441 18.09 9.34 -1.99
N LEU A 442 17.58 10.43 -2.58
CA LEU A 442 16.90 10.46 -3.87
C LEU A 442 17.75 11.29 -4.85
N PRO A 443 17.82 10.92 -6.15
CA PRO A 443 18.63 11.67 -7.10
C PRO A 443 18.13 13.12 -7.20
N GLN A 444 19.05 14.06 -7.00
CA GLN A 444 18.79 15.50 -6.99
C GLN A 444 18.24 16.00 -8.34
N GLU A 445 17.25 16.90 -8.26
CA GLU A 445 16.85 17.76 -9.38
C GLU A 445 17.96 18.76 -9.72
N PRO A 446 18.20 19.08 -11.01
CA PRO A 446 19.02 20.22 -11.38
C PRO A 446 18.24 21.52 -11.19
N SER A 447 18.80 22.44 -10.41
CA SER A 447 18.29 23.79 -10.21
C SER A 447 18.32 24.60 -11.52
N GLU A 448 17.18 25.13 -11.94
CA GLU A 448 17.11 26.18 -12.97
C GLU A 448 17.58 27.52 -12.37
N SER A 449 18.58 28.13 -13.00
CA SER A 449 18.85 29.57 -12.86
C SER A 449 18.46 30.27 -14.16
N SER A 450 17.77 31.40 -13.97
CA SER A 450 17.27 32.35 -14.96
C SER A 450 18.29 32.74 -16.04
N GLY A 451 17.86 32.79 -17.29
CA GLY A 451 18.72 33.13 -18.44
C GLY A 451 19.03 34.61 -18.65
N ALA A 452 20.12 34.86 -19.39
CA ALA A 452 20.30 35.96 -20.33
C ALA A 452 21.52 35.67 -21.26
N HIS A 453 21.48 36.26 -22.45
CA HIS A 453 22.25 35.98 -23.66
C HIS A 453 23.77 36.31 -23.66
N ALA A 454 24.46 35.55 -24.53
CA ALA A 454 25.55 35.92 -25.46
C ALA A 454 27.01 36.08 -24.97
N ASP A 455 27.83 35.21 -25.58
CA ASP A 455 29.11 35.49 -26.25
C ASP A 455 30.45 35.57 -25.48
N VAL A 456 31.43 34.89 -26.09
CA VAL A 456 32.90 34.99 -25.97
C VAL A 456 33.60 34.17 -24.86
N MET A 457 34.21 33.06 -25.29
CA MET A 457 35.42 32.43 -24.72
C MET A 457 36.59 33.45 -24.69
N PRO A 458 37.49 33.43 -23.68
CA PRO A 458 38.63 32.50 -23.76
C PRO A 458 39.13 31.92 -22.43
N ALA A 459 39.93 30.86 -22.58
CA ALA A 459 40.62 30.07 -21.57
C ALA A 459 41.59 30.86 -20.68
N LEU A 460 41.87 30.32 -19.46
CA LEU A 460 43.21 30.24 -18.84
C LEU A 460 43.20 29.41 -17.52
N SER A 461 43.84 28.24 -17.61
CA SER A 461 44.79 27.57 -16.67
C SER A 461 44.79 27.75 -15.14
N ALA A 462 45.11 26.61 -14.50
CA ALA A 462 45.74 26.34 -13.19
C ALA A 462 44.82 26.46 -11.96
N GLY A 463 44.67 25.48 -11.06
CA GLY A 463 45.43 24.25 -10.81
C GLY A 463 45.71 24.17 -9.31
N VAL A 464 44.96 23.37 -8.54
CA VAL A 464 45.39 22.76 -7.27
C VAL A 464 44.54 21.51 -7.06
N VAL A 465 45.19 20.34 -7.12
CA VAL A 465 44.64 19.05 -6.72
C VAL A 465 44.97 18.84 -5.25
N ALA A 466 43.96 18.55 -4.42
CA ALA A 466 44.11 18.08 -3.05
C ALA A 466 43.41 16.71 -2.92
N PRO A 467 43.88 15.83 -2.02
CA PRO A 467 43.87 14.39 -2.24
C PRO A 467 42.54 13.73 -1.88
N VAL A 468 42.22 12.69 -2.65
CA VAL A 468 41.12 11.74 -2.42
C VAL A 468 41.43 10.93 -1.15
N PRO A 469 40.52 10.84 -0.15
CA PRO A 469 40.68 9.89 0.93
C PRO A 469 40.37 8.47 0.44
N GLU A 470 41.28 7.54 0.77
CA GLU A 470 41.20 6.11 0.47
C GLU A 470 39.94 5.47 1.09
N VAL A 471 39.19 4.76 0.26
CA VAL A 471 38.08 3.89 0.68
C VAL A 471 38.68 2.60 1.24
N PRO A 472 38.32 2.15 2.46
CA PRO A 472 38.79 0.87 2.96
C PRO A 472 38.16 -0.30 2.20
N ASP A 473 38.99 -1.28 1.85
CA ASP A 473 38.64 -2.53 1.15
C ASP A 473 37.44 -3.25 1.78
N THR A 474 36.28 -3.17 1.13
CA THR A 474 35.15 -4.07 1.38
C THR A 474 35.37 -5.38 0.62
N ALA A 475 35.35 -6.49 1.35
CA ALA A 475 35.45 -7.85 0.83
C ALA A 475 34.50 -8.14 -0.37
N PRO A 476 34.89 -9.02 -1.31
CA PRO A 476 34.07 -9.34 -2.48
C PRO A 476 32.75 -9.99 -2.05
N TRP A 477 31.65 -9.38 -2.49
CA TRP A 477 30.29 -9.85 -2.30
C TRP A 477 30.05 -11.10 -3.14
N THR A 478 29.68 -12.21 -2.50
CA THR A 478 29.25 -13.45 -3.16
C THR A 478 27.72 -13.47 -3.23
N PRO A 479 27.09 -13.53 -4.42
CA PRO A 479 25.64 -13.60 -4.53
C PRO A 479 25.10 -14.90 -3.92
N VAL A 480 24.25 -14.77 -2.91
CA VAL A 480 23.45 -15.87 -2.36
C VAL A 480 22.20 -16.04 -3.25
N PRO A 481 21.90 -17.25 -3.78
CA PRO A 481 20.71 -17.47 -4.58
C PRO A 481 19.43 -17.28 -3.75
N VAL A 482 18.58 -16.34 -4.18
CA VAL A 482 17.25 -16.14 -3.61
C VAL A 482 16.35 -17.32 -4.02
N LYS A 483 15.71 -17.92 -3.02
CA LYS A 483 14.71 -18.98 -3.17
C LYS A 483 13.48 -18.45 -3.92
N THR A 484 13.32 -18.93 -5.16
CA THR A 484 12.08 -19.25 -5.90
C THR A 484 10.81 -18.44 -5.60
N GLU A 485 10.42 -17.64 -6.58
CA GLU A 485 9.07 -17.11 -6.79
C GLU A 485 8.05 -18.23 -7.15
N PRO A 486 6.74 -18.01 -6.90
CA PRO A 486 5.72 -19.05 -6.96
C PRO A 486 5.34 -19.48 -8.39
N GLY A 487 5.50 -20.79 -8.63
CA GLY A 487 4.79 -21.67 -9.56
C GLY A 487 4.08 -21.07 -10.79
N ILE A 488 4.79 -21.10 -11.92
CA ILE A 488 4.20 -21.16 -13.26
C ILE A 488 3.47 -22.51 -13.39
N PHE A 489 2.23 -22.48 -13.87
CA PHE A 489 1.43 -23.68 -14.20
C PHE A 489 2.03 -24.39 -15.43
N SER A 490 3.08 -25.17 -15.21
CA SER A 490 3.68 -26.04 -16.22
C SER A 490 4.18 -27.32 -15.55
N SER A 491 3.29 -28.31 -15.40
CA SER A 491 3.56 -29.76 -15.40
C SER A 491 2.48 -30.48 -14.57
N LEU A 492 1.41 -30.94 -15.22
CA LEU A 492 0.67 -32.08 -14.70
C LEU A 492 1.34 -33.35 -15.24
N PRO A 493 1.72 -34.32 -14.39
CA PRO A 493 2.28 -35.58 -14.84
C PRO A 493 1.24 -36.35 -15.66
N ARG A 494 1.67 -36.94 -16.77
CA ARG A 494 0.91 -37.98 -17.48
C ARG A 494 0.78 -39.17 -16.53
N GLY A 495 -0.39 -39.32 -15.92
CA GLY A 495 -0.73 -40.49 -15.11
C GLY A 495 -0.79 -41.73 -16.02
N SER A 496 0.08 -42.68 -15.73
CA SER A 496 0.05 -44.04 -16.25
C SER A 496 -1.26 -44.73 -15.87
N SER A 497 -1.78 -45.48 -16.83
CA SER A 497 -2.83 -46.49 -16.68
C SER A 497 -2.61 -47.37 -15.45
N ASP A 498 -3.61 -47.46 -14.58
CA ASP A 498 -4.05 -48.71 -13.97
C ASP A 498 -5.48 -48.53 -13.44
N ILE A 499 -6.37 -49.34 -14.00
CA ILE A 499 -7.79 -49.45 -13.66
C ILE A 499 -7.90 -50.45 -12.52
N ILE A 500 -8.43 -50.03 -11.37
CA ILE A 500 -8.86 -50.94 -10.30
C ILE A 500 -10.37 -50.73 -10.09
N ILE A 501 -11.14 -51.76 -10.41
CA ILE A 501 -12.58 -51.88 -10.23
C ILE A 501 -12.82 -52.33 -8.77
N PRO A 502 -13.70 -51.67 -7.98
CA PRO A 502 -14.22 -52.27 -6.75
C PRO A 502 -15.53 -53.02 -7.04
N GLU A 503 -15.51 -54.31 -6.76
CA GLU A 503 -16.66 -55.22 -6.76
C GLU A 503 -17.71 -54.85 -5.69
N VAL A 504 -18.95 -55.21 -6.03
CA VAL A 504 -20.15 -55.16 -5.20
C VAL A 504 -20.11 -56.31 -4.19
N GLY A 505 -20.06 -55.98 -2.89
CA GLY A 505 -20.15 -56.95 -1.80
C GLY A 505 -21.53 -56.92 -1.16
N HIS A 506 -22.25 -58.03 -1.31
CA HIS A 506 -23.53 -58.33 -0.69
C HIS A 506 -23.46 -58.31 0.85
N ALA A 507 -24.55 -57.85 1.46
CA ALA A 507 -24.88 -58.08 2.86
C ALA A 507 -25.15 -59.57 3.10
N ASP A 508 -24.59 -60.12 4.17
CA ASP A 508 -25.14 -61.25 4.89
C ASP A 508 -24.99 -60.99 6.41
N ASP A 509 -26.06 -61.39 7.10
CA ASP A 509 -26.40 -61.18 8.50
C ASP A 509 -25.66 -62.15 9.46
N GLU A 510 -25.80 -61.84 10.76
CA GLU A 510 -25.59 -62.70 11.97
C GLU A 510 -24.12 -63.06 12.29
N GLU A 511 -23.58 -62.78 13.48
CA GLU A 511 -24.11 -62.92 14.86
C GLU A 511 -23.44 -61.92 15.83
#